data_AF-A0A3E0KQS9-F1
#
_entry.id   AF-A0A3E0KQS9-F1
#
_cell.length_a   1.000
_cell.length_b   1.000
_cell.length_c   1.000
_cell.angle_alpha   90.00
_cell.angle_beta   90.00
_cell.angle_gamma   90.00
#
_symmetry.space_group_name_H-M   'P 1'
#
loop_
_entity.id
_entity.type
_entity.pdbx_description
1 polymer ?
#
loop_
_entity_poly.entity_id
_entity_poly.type
_entity_poly.pdbx_seq_one_letter_code
_entity_poly.pdbx_strand_id
1 'polypeptide(L)'
;APVRPPAAPPAAPAASAPVPSGGGQVTSPLPGVILEVRVSVGDVVRAGDVVAILEAMKMENEITAPTAGRVAAVEVAPGTAVGQGQVIAVIEPA
;
A
#
# COMPACT_ATOMS: atom_id res chain seq x y z
N ALA A 1 45.71 -25.86 7.78
CA ALA A 1 44.86 -24.71 8.13
C ALA A 1 43.65 -24.72 7.18
N PRO A 2 42.40 -24.76 7.68
CA PRO A 2 41.23 -24.81 6.82
C PRO A 2 40.95 -23.41 6.25
N VAL A 3 40.70 -23.34 4.95
CA VAL A 3 40.26 -22.14 4.23
C VAL A 3 38.76 -21.92 4.44
N ARG A 4 38.41 -20.67 4.75
CA ARG A 4 37.07 -20.14 5.05
C ARG A 4 36.15 -20.23 3.81
N PRO A 5 34.87 -20.64 3.93
CA PRO A 5 33.92 -20.56 2.82
C PRO A 5 33.57 -19.10 2.48
N PRO A 6 33.22 -18.78 1.22
CA PRO A 6 32.80 -17.44 0.81
C PRO A 6 31.39 -17.08 1.34
N ALA A 7 31.21 -15.79 1.60
CA ALA A 7 30.01 -15.18 2.15
C ALA A 7 28.76 -15.41 1.28
N ALA A 8 27.61 -15.60 1.96
CA ALA A 8 26.30 -15.66 1.35
C ALA A 8 25.94 -14.35 0.62
N PRO A 9 25.22 -14.42 -0.52
CA PRO A 9 24.71 -13.22 -1.18
C PRO A 9 23.69 -12.48 -0.30
N PRO A 10 23.59 -11.14 -0.42
CA PRO A 10 22.60 -10.36 0.31
C PRO A 10 21.19 -10.77 -0.11
N ALA A 11 20.34 -10.97 0.90
CA ALA A 11 18.93 -11.23 0.74
C ALA A 11 18.27 -10.15 -0.13
N ALA A 12 17.62 -10.59 -1.22
CA ALA A 12 16.71 -9.77 -1.99
C ALA A 12 15.59 -9.22 -1.07
N PRO A 13 15.12 -7.98 -1.24
CA PRO A 13 14.05 -7.45 -0.41
C PRO A 13 12.75 -8.21 -0.69
N ALA A 14 12.22 -8.79 0.40
CA ALA A 14 10.82 -9.07 0.68
C ALA A 14 9.99 -9.79 -0.38
N ALA A 15 9.81 -11.09 -0.12
CA ALA A 15 8.64 -11.85 -0.53
C ALA A 15 7.35 -11.04 -0.39
N SER A 16 6.53 -11.03 -1.43
CA SER A 16 5.12 -10.64 -1.37
C SER A 16 4.46 -11.46 -0.26
N ALA A 17 4.27 -10.85 0.91
CA ALA A 17 3.49 -11.45 1.97
C ALA A 17 2.06 -11.66 1.43
N PRO A 18 1.44 -12.84 1.64
CA PRO A 18 0.05 -13.02 1.33
C PRO A 18 -0.75 -12.07 2.22
N VAL A 19 -1.32 -11.04 1.60
CA VAL A 19 -2.18 -10.09 2.28
C VAL A 19 -3.41 -10.84 2.80
N PRO A 20 -3.72 -10.81 4.10
CA PRO A 20 -4.83 -11.56 4.65
C PRO A 20 -6.13 -11.11 3.98
N SER A 21 -6.78 -12.03 3.26
CA SER A 21 -8.08 -11.83 2.65
C SER A 21 -9.14 -11.76 3.75
N GLY A 22 -9.31 -10.59 4.35
CA GLY A 22 -10.29 -10.39 5.41
C GLY A 22 -10.02 -9.12 6.21
N GLY A 23 -10.40 -7.96 5.65
CA GLY A 23 -10.45 -6.69 6.39
C GLY A 23 -9.89 -5.51 5.60
N GLY A 24 -10.79 -4.73 4.99
CA GLY A 24 -10.60 -3.33 4.58
C GLY A 24 -9.30 -2.91 3.85
N GLN A 25 -8.66 -3.78 3.07
CA GLN A 25 -7.52 -3.36 2.25
C GLN A 25 -7.96 -2.38 1.16
N VAL A 26 -7.30 -1.23 1.12
CA VAL A 26 -7.39 -0.24 0.05
C VAL A 26 -6.29 -0.58 -0.95
N THR A 27 -6.67 -1.02 -2.14
CA THR A 27 -5.73 -1.38 -3.21
C THR A 27 -5.87 -0.44 -4.40
N SER A 28 -4.81 -0.36 -5.21
CA SER A 28 -4.86 0.44 -6.43
C SER A 28 -5.68 -0.28 -7.51
N PRO A 29 -6.76 0.30 -8.05
CA PRO A 29 -7.58 -0.33 -9.09
C PRO A 29 -6.86 -0.38 -10.45
N LEU A 30 -5.84 0.47 -10.62
CA LEU A 30 -5.06 0.66 -11.83
C LEU A 30 -3.60 1.00 -11.48
N PRO A 31 -2.63 0.68 -12.35
CA PRO A 31 -1.24 1.03 -12.11
C PRO A 31 -1.02 2.54 -12.28
N GLY A 32 -0.17 3.12 -11.44
CA GLY A 32 0.07 4.56 -11.43
C GLY A 32 1.11 4.99 -10.40
N VAL A 33 1.14 6.27 -10.08
CA VAL A 33 2.02 6.86 -9.07
C VAL A 33 1.19 7.59 -8.02
N ILE A 34 1.43 7.34 -6.74
CA ILE A 34 0.76 8.07 -5.66
C ILE A 34 1.25 9.51 -5.67
N LEU A 35 0.37 10.48 -5.88
CA LEU A 35 0.69 11.89 -5.81
C LEU A 35 0.61 12.42 -4.38
N GLU A 36 -0.42 11.99 -3.65
CA GLU A 36 -0.72 12.45 -2.31
C GLU A 36 -1.38 11.34 -1.50
N VAL A 37 -1.07 11.27 -0.22
CA VAL A 37 -1.77 10.42 0.75
C VAL A 37 -2.52 11.35 1.69
N ARG A 38 -3.84 11.18 1.79
CA ARG A 38 -4.72 12.05 2.57
C ARG A 38 -5.04 11.52 3.97
N VAL A 39 -4.65 10.28 4.25
CA VAL A 39 -4.89 9.64 5.53
C VAL A 39 -3.59 9.29 6.24
N SER A 40 -3.67 9.11 7.55
CA SER A 40 -2.57 8.65 8.39
C SER A 40 -2.98 7.41 9.17
N VAL A 41 -1.99 6.65 9.64
CA VAL A 41 -2.25 5.53 10.55
C VAL A 41 -2.94 6.04 11.82
N GLY A 42 -4.05 5.39 12.17
CA GLY A 42 -4.89 5.73 13.30
C GLY A 42 -6.06 6.66 12.98
N ASP A 43 -6.17 7.16 11.75
CA ASP A 43 -7.26 8.05 11.33
C ASP A 43 -8.57 7.28 11.11
N VAL A 44 -9.71 7.96 11.24
CA VAL A 44 -11.04 7.33 11.08
C VAL A 44 -11.62 7.74 9.74
N VAL A 45 -11.85 6.76 8.87
CA VAL A 45 -12.34 6.97 7.51
C VAL A 45 -13.73 6.37 7.35
N ARG A 46 -14.50 6.91 6.40
CA ARG A 46 -15.81 6.39 6.00
C ARG A 46 -15.69 5.68 4.66
N ALA A 47 -16.65 4.80 4.35
CA ALA A 47 -16.74 4.25 3.01
C ALA A 47 -16.90 5.40 2.00
N GLY A 48 -16.06 5.41 0.96
CA GLY A 48 -15.99 6.47 -0.04
C GLY A 48 -15.08 7.66 0.31
N ASP A 49 -14.50 7.71 1.51
CA ASP A 49 -13.54 8.77 1.87
C ASP A 49 -12.22 8.61 1.09
N VAL A 50 -11.56 9.71 0.77
CA VAL A 50 -10.37 9.72 -0.09
C VAL A 50 -9.15 9.39 0.75
N VAL A 51 -8.53 8.24 0.43
CA VAL A 51 -7.35 7.71 1.10
C VAL A 51 -6.07 8.26 0.47
N ALA A 52 -6.02 8.27 -0.86
CA ALA A 52 -4.86 8.73 -1.63
C ALA A 52 -5.28 9.25 -3.01
N ILE A 53 -4.43 10.06 -3.62
CA ILE A 53 -4.53 10.49 -5.02
C ILE A 53 -3.50 9.71 -5.83
N LEU A 54 -3.96 9.06 -6.89
CA LEU A 54 -3.14 8.30 -7.82
C LEU A 54 -3.09 9.01 -9.17
N GLU A 55 -1.91 9.26 -9.71
CA GLU A 55 -1.74 9.63 -11.11
C GLU A 55 -1.65 8.38 -11.98
N ALA A 56 -2.52 8.29 -12.99
CA ALA A 56 -2.41 7.31 -14.04
C ALA A 56 -2.77 7.95 -15.39
N MET A 57 -1.94 7.69 -16.41
CA MET A 57 -2.17 8.19 -17.77
C MET A 57 -2.39 9.71 -17.85
N LYS A 58 -1.63 10.49 -17.06
CA LYS A 58 -1.73 11.96 -16.93
C LYS A 58 -3.05 12.47 -16.33
N MET A 59 -3.80 11.61 -15.66
CA MET A 59 -5.00 11.98 -14.91
C MET A 59 -4.86 11.57 -13.46
N GLU A 60 -5.38 12.42 -12.58
CA GLU A 60 -5.46 12.17 -11.15
C GLU A 60 -6.74 11.39 -10.86
N ASN A 61 -6.61 10.34 -10.04
CA ASN A 61 -7.68 9.44 -9.70
C ASN A 61 -7.71 9.24 -8.19
N GLU A 62 -8.87 9.47 -7.59
CA GLU A 62 -9.05 9.38 -6.15
C GLU A 62 -9.23 7.92 -5.74
N ILE A 63 -8.36 7.46 -4.84
CA ILE A 63 -8.47 6.14 -4.23
C ILE A 63 -9.27 6.29 -2.95
N THR A 64 -10.44 5.67 -2.92
CA THR A 64 -11.38 5.78 -1.81
C THR A 64 -11.39 4.53 -0.93
N ALA A 65 -11.76 4.71 0.33
CA ALA A 65 -11.92 3.64 1.30
C ALA A 65 -13.12 2.75 0.93
N PRO A 66 -12.97 1.41 0.81
CA PRO A 66 -14.07 0.51 0.49
C PRO A 66 -15.04 0.31 1.66
N THR A 67 -14.62 0.60 2.89
CA THR A 67 -15.41 0.47 4.11
C THR A 67 -15.10 1.60 5.08
N ALA A 68 -16.04 1.89 5.98
CA ALA A 68 -15.75 2.72 7.15
C ALA A 68 -14.91 1.94 8.16
N GLY A 69 -14.07 2.64 8.92
CA GLY A 69 -13.20 2.04 9.91
C GLY A 69 -12.02 2.93 10.27
N ARG A 70 -10.98 2.32 10.84
CA ARG A 70 -9.76 3.00 11.23
C ARG A 70 -8.60 2.58 10.34
N VAL A 71 -7.79 3.52 9.89
CA VAL A 71 -6.59 3.22 9.10
C VAL A 71 -5.57 2.53 10.01
N ALA A 72 -5.30 1.26 9.76
CA ALA A 72 -4.34 0.46 10.53
C ALA A 72 -2.92 0.58 9.97
N ALA A 73 -2.78 0.73 8.66
CA ALA A 73 -1.49 0.90 8.00
C ALA A 73 -1.64 1.70 6.70
N VAL A 74 -0.57 2.40 6.32
CA VAL A 74 -0.40 3.02 5.01
C VAL A 74 0.93 2.53 4.46
N GLU A 75 0.90 1.83 3.33
CA GLU A 75 2.08 1.16 2.75
C GLU A 75 2.74 1.96 1.62
N VAL A 76 2.21 3.16 1.33
CA VAL A 76 2.69 4.01 0.25
C VAL A 76 3.00 5.43 0.73
N ALA A 77 3.85 6.11 -0.03
CA ALA A 77 4.17 7.52 0.14
C ALA A 77 3.97 8.26 -1.19
N PRO A 78 3.79 9.59 -1.17
CA PRO A 78 3.81 10.39 -2.40
C PRO A 78 5.10 10.14 -3.20
N GLY A 79 4.97 9.98 -4.52
CA GLY A 79 6.01 9.55 -5.45
C GLY A 79 6.16 8.03 -5.60
N THR A 80 5.42 7.22 -4.83
CA THR A 80 5.51 5.74 -4.93
C THR A 80 4.75 5.25 -6.15
N ALA A 81 5.43 4.48 -7.02
CA ALA A 81 4.77 3.75 -8.09
C ALA A 81 4.02 2.54 -7.52
N VAL A 82 2.75 2.39 -7.89
CA VAL A 82 1.90 1.27 -7.47
C VAL A 82 1.37 0.51 -8.68
N GLY A 83 1.31 -0.81 -8.56
CA GLY A 83 0.68 -1.70 -9.54
C GLY A 83 -0.82 -1.89 -9.30
N GLN A 84 -1.52 -2.43 -10.29
CA GLN A 84 -2.90 -2.88 -10.09
C GLN A 84 -2.98 -3.94 -8.98
N GLY A 85 -3.91 -3.77 -8.05
CA GLY A 85 -4.10 -4.63 -6.89
C GLY A 85 -3.06 -4.46 -5.77
N GLN A 86 -2.09 -3.55 -5.93
CA GLN A 86 -1.11 -3.27 -4.86
C GLN A 86 -1.81 -2.57 -3.69
N VAL A 87 -1.46 -2.97 -2.46
CA VAL A 87 -1.98 -2.37 -1.24
C VAL A 87 -1.42 -0.96 -1.08
N ILE A 88 -2.33 -0.03 -0.81
CA ILE A 88 -2.07 1.39 -0.53
C ILE A 88 -2.22 1.63 0.97
N ALA A 89 -3.31 1.13 1.56
CA ALA A 89 -3.59 1.24 2.98
C ALA A 89 -4.42 0.05 3.46
N VAL A 90 -4.42 -0.18 4.77
CA VAL A 90 -5.25 -1.19 5.43
C VAL A 90 -6.19 -0.48 6.38
N ILE A 91 -7.49 -0.75 6.26
CA ILE A 91 -8.53 -0.24 7.13
C ILE A 91 -9.05 -1.39 7.98
N GLU A 92 -9.00 -1.23 9.30
CA GLU A 92 -9.71 -2.09 10.23
C GLU A 92 -11.17 -1.61 10.30
N PRO A 93 -12.14 -2.39 9.76
CA PRO A 93 -13.55 -2.04 9.88
C PRO A 93 -13.97 -2.01 11.35
N ALA A 94 -14.74 -0.99 11.72
CA ALA A 94 -15.30 -0.81 13.06
C ALA A 94 -16.71 -1.39 13.17
#